data_AF-A0A7C7RQZ7-F1
#
_entry.id   AF-A0A7C7RQZ7-F1
#
_cell.length_a   1.000
_cell.length_b   1.000
_cell.length_c   1.000
_cell.angle_alpha   90.00
_cell.angle_beta   90.00
_cell.angle_gamma   90.00
#
_symmetry.space_group_name_H-M   'P 1'
#
loop_
_entity.id
_entity.type
_entity.pdbx_description
1 polymer ?
#
loop_
_entity_poly.entity_id
_entity_poly.type
_entity_poly.pdbx_seq_one_letter_code
_entity_poly.pdbx_strand_id
1 'polypeptide(L)'
;MADPGILSLRFGLGSDQGPLSLQAIGQRWGVSKERIRREIDRIRATVISPSKEVNRYLTRRGSPPLTNGVRLDQLLKRGELDYGVVETLAASDDPGDERVDRQVEIEIKYEGYIRRQLRDIERFRQMEGVKIPDGFDFSRVHGLSNELKEKLSRIQPASLGQASRIDGITPAALSVLGIALKVFRGRRKTVFQGNTP
;
A
#
# COMPACT_ATOMS: atom_id res chain seq x y z
N MET A 1 -1.59 10.59 12.60
CA MET A 1 -1.61 9.47 11.63
C MET A 1 -2.95 8.76 11.83
N ALA A 2 -3.84 8.78 10.83
CA ALA A 2 -5.21 8.29 11.02
C ALA A 2 -5.24 6.75 11.03
N ASP A 3 -5.83 6.18 12.06
CA ASP A 3 -6.07 4.73 12.19
C ASP A 3 -7.19 4.31 11.23
N PRO A 4 -6.96 3.33 10.33
CA PRO A 4 -8.00 2.77 9.46
C PRO A 4 -9.26 2.29 10.20
N GLY A 5 -9.12 1.82 11.45
CA GLY A 5 -10.25 1.34 12.26
C GLY A 5 -11.21 2.45 12.72
N ILE A 6 -10.68 3.65 13.01
CA ILE A 6 -11.47 4.79 13.51
C ILE A 6 -12.40 5.35 12.43
N LEU A 7 -12.03 5.24 11.15
CA LEU A 7 -12.84 5.74 10.03
C LEU A 7 -13.85 4.71 9.52
N SER A 8 -13.62 3.41 9.75
CA SER A 8 -14.64 2.37 9.53
C SER A 8 -15.93 2.69 10.28
N LEU A 9 -15.80 3.12 11.54
CA LEU A 9 -16.91 3.58 12.39
C LEU A 9 -17.54 4.90 11.88
N ARG A 10 -16.73 5.85 11.42
CA ARG A 10 -17.21 7.15 10.92
C ARG A 10 -17.98 7.05 9.58
N PHE A 11 -17.74 6.00 8.80
CA PHE A 11 -18.34 5.80 7.48
C PHE A 11 -19.30 4.61 7.39
N GLY A 12 -19.65 3.99 8.52
CA GLY A 12 -20.62 2.88 8.56
C GLY A 12 -20.12 1.60 7.89
N LEU A 13 -18.80 1.41 7.81
CA LEU A 13 -18.18 0.23 7.24
C LEU A 13 -17.82 -0.72 8.36
N GLY A 14 -18.16 -2.00 8.21
CA GLY A 14 -17.67 -3.04 9.11
C GLY A 14 -16.14 -3.02 9.13
N SER A 15 -15.54 -3.17 10.30
CA SER A 15 -14.08 -3.08 10.56
C SER A 15 -13.21 -3.99 9.69
N ASP A 16 -13.82 -4.93 8.97
CA ASP A 16 -13.19 -5.93 8.11
C ASP A 16 -13.10 -5.51 6.62
N GLN A 17 -13.76 -4.41 6.24
CA GLN A 17 -13.84 -3.96 4.85
C GLN A 17 -12.69 -2.99 4.57
N GLY A 18 -11.47 -3.53 4.37
CA GLY A 18 -10.26 -2.75 4.10
C GLY A 18 -10.39 -1.72 2.96
N PRO A 19 -9.41 -0.84 2.71
CA PRO A 19 -9.55 0.35 1.88
C PRO A 19 -9.81 0.12 0.37
N LEU A 20 -9.80 -1.13 -0.10
CA LEU A 20 -10.39 -1.52 -1.39
C LEU A 20 -11.92 -1.34 -1.41
N SER A 21 -12.59 -1.52 -0.27
CA SER A 21 -14.02 -1.24 -0.09
C SER A 21 -14.33 0.25 -0.29
N LEU A 22 -13.45 1.14 0.18
CA LEU A 22 -13.58 2.60 0.05
C LEU A 22 -13.59 3.05 -1.42
N GLN A 23 -12.75 2.46 -2.27
CA GLN A 23 -12.78 2.72 -3.71
C GLN A 23 -14.00 2.10 -4.41
N ALA A 24 -14.45 0.93 -3.95
CA ALA A 24 -15.63 0.25 -4.51
C ALA A 24 -16.94 0.99 -4.20
N ILE A 25 -17.02 1.69 -3.05
CA ILE A 25 -18.20 2.47 -2.66
C ILE A 25 -18.46 3.62 -3.63
N GLY A 26 -17.43 4.37 -4.05
CA GLY A 26 -17.59 5.44 -5.05
C GLY A 26 -18.20 4.94 -6.38
N GLN A 27 -17.82 3.73 -6.82
CA GLN A 27 -18.40 3.12 -8.02
C GLN A 27 -19.85 2.70 -7.85
N ARG A 28 -20.21 2.15 -6.68
CA ARG A 28 -21.60 1.76 -6.36
C ARG A 28 -22.55 2.96 -6.30
N TRP A 29 -22.01 4.15 -6.12
CA TRP A 29 -22.76 5.39 -5.92
C TRP A 29 -22.92 6.20 -7.23
N GLY A 30 -22.36 5.74 -8.35
CA GLY A 30 -22.53 6.38 -9.65
C GLY A 30 -21.75 7.70 -9.79
N VAL A 31 -20.70 7.90 -8.99
CA VAL A 31 -19.87 9.12 -9.06
C VAL A 31 -19.02 9.06 -10.34
N SER A 32 -18.93 10.18 -11.06
CA SER A 32 -18.14 10.25 -12.30
C SER A 32 -16.64 10.09 -12.00
N LYS A 33 -16.09 8.93 -12.38
CA LYS A 33 -14.65 8.63 -12.28
C LYS A 33 -13.78 9.68 -12.95
N GLU A 34 -14.27 10.24 -14.05
CA GLU A 34 -13.56 11.27 -14.80
C GLU A 34 -13.47 12.58 -14.00
N ARG A 35 -14.56 12.99 -13.34
CA ARG A 35 -14.54 14.19 -12.47
C ARG A 35 -13.58 14.01 -11.30
N ILE A 36 -13.64 12.86 -10.63
CA ILE A 36 -12.71 12.53 -9.53
C ILE A 36 -11.26 12.59 -10.00
N ARG A 37 -10.96 11.97 -11.14
CA ARG A 37 -9.60 11.95 -11.68
C ARG A 37 -9.10 13.35 -12.03
N ARG A 38 -9.89 14.14 -12.76
CA ARG A 38 -9.56 15.52 -13.12
C ARG A 38 -9.27 16.36 -11.87
N GLU A 39 -10.09 16.21 -10.85
CA GLU A 39 -9.93 16.98 -9.62
C GLU A 39 -8.69 16.54 -8.81
N ILE A 40 -8.41 15.24 -8.72
CA ILE A 40 -7.17 14.74 -8.12
C ILE A 40 -5.94 15.28 -8.86
N ASP A 41 -5.97 15.28 -10.19
CA ASP A 41 -4.85 15.75 -11.02
C ASP A 41 -4.66 17.27 -10.84
N ARG A 42 -5.75 18.05 -10.77
CA ARG A 42 -5.71 19.49 -10.43
C ARG A 42 -5.08 19.72 -9.05
N ILE A 43 -5.59 19.05 -8.02
CA ILE A 43 -5.08 19.17 -6.65
C ILE A 43 -3.59 18.82 -6.56
N ARG A 44 -3.13 17.80 -7.29
CA ARG A 44 -1.71 17.41 -7.32
C ARG A 44 -0.83 18.43 -8.06
N ALA A 45 -1.38 19.16 -9.02
CA ALA A 45 -0.66 20.22 -9.73
C ALA A 45 -0.63 21.54 -8.94
N THR A 46 -1.59 21.76 -8.05
CA THR A 46 -1.70 23.00 -7.27
C THR A 46 -0.67 23.10 -6.15
N VAL A 47 0.07 24.20 -6.13
CA VAL A 47 1.00 24.57 -5.05
C VAL A 47 0.40 25.71 -4.24
N ILE A 48 0.34 25.54 -2.93
CA ILE A 48 -0.08 26.57 -1.98
C ILE A 48 1.15 27.24 -1.38
N SER A 49 1.30 28.53 -1.64
CA SER A 49 2.35 29.36 -1.07
C SER A 49 1.99 29.85 0.34
N PRO A 50 2.97 30.03 1.25
CA PRO A 50 2.72 30.63 2.55
C PRO A 50 2.17 32.04 2.41
N SER A 51 1.03 32.32 3.06
CA SER A 51 0.50 33.68 3.21
C SER A 51 -0.12 33.83 4.61
N LYS A 52 -0.35 35.06 5.03
CA LYS A 52 -1.00 35.35 6.33
C LYS A 52 -2.39 34.71 6.40
N GLU A 53 -3.11 34.65 5.29
CA GLU A 53 -4.46 34.07 5.20
C GLU A 53 -4.42 32.55 5.21
N VAL A 54 -3.53 31.95 4.40
CA VAL A 54 -3.31 30.49 4.38
C VAL A 54 -2.93 29.99 5.78
N ASN A 55 -1.95 30.61 6.41
CA ASN A 55 -1.50 30.17 7.73
C ASN A 55 -2.57 30.42 8.81
N ARG A 56 -3.37 31.48 8.71
CA ARG A 56 -4.52 31.69 9.60
C ARG A 56 -5.57 30.59 9.42
N TYR A 57 -5.86 30.17 8.19
CA TYR A 57 -6.76 29.04 7.94
C TYR A 57 -6.22 27.76 8.56
N LEU A 58 -4.95 27.41 8.29
CA LEU A 58 -4.32 26.21 8.81
C LEU A 58 -4.31 26.17 10.34
N THR A 59 -3.92 27.27 11.00
CA THR A 59 -3.91 27.36 12.46
C THR A 59 -5.31 27.21 13.06
N ARG A 60 -6.35 27.81 12.45
CA ARG A 60 -7.75 27.62 12.91
C ARG A 60 -8.22 26.18 12.79
N ARG A 61 -7.71 25.44 11.81
CA ARG A 61 -7.97 24.01 11.63
C ARG A 61 -7.06 23.12 12.48
N GLY A 62 -6.19 23.68 13.32
CA GLY A 62 -5.23 22.91 14.13
C GLY A 62 -4.06 22.33 13.34
N SER A 63 -3.85 22.75 12.08
CA SER A 63 -2.75 22.29 11.24
C SER A 63 -1.53 23.23 11.34
N PRO A 64 -0.29 22.70 11.32
CA PRO A 64 0.91 23.53 11.36
C PRO A 64 0.99 24.53 10.19
N PRO A 65 1.49 25.76 10.40
CA PRO A 65 1.63 26.74 9.33
C PRO A 65 2.67 26.31 8.29
N LEU A 66 2.61 26.92 7.11
CA LEU A 66 3.58 26.75 6.04
C LEU A 66 4.71 27.77 6.15
N THR A 67 5.93 27.32 5.86
CA THR A 67 7.14 28.15 5.72
C THR A 67 7.64 28.21 4.27
N ASN A 68 7.24 27.25 3.44
CA ASN A 68 7.53 27.17 2.01
C ASN A 68 6.30 26.67 1.23
N GLY A 69 6.34 26.76 -0.10
CA GLY A 69 5.27 26.26 -0.96
C GLY A 69 5.09 24.75 -0.82
N VAL A 70 3.85 24.28 -0.68
CA VAL A 70 3.49 22.86 -0.51
C VAL A 70 2.37 22.49 -1.47
N ARG A 71 2.44 21.31 -2.08
CA ARG A 71 1.36 20.81 -2.93
C ARG A 71 0.08 20.58 -2.13
N LEU A 72 -1.06 20.90 -2.71
CA LEU A 72 -2.36 20.81 -2.03
C LEU A 72 -2.69 19.36 -1.62
N ASP A 73 -2.27 18.36 -2.40
CA ASP A 73 -2.42 16.93 -2.04
C ASP A 73 -1.70 16.56 -0.73
N GLN A 74 -0.59 17.23 -0.41
CA GLN A 74 0.16 17.02 0.83
C GLN A 74 -0.53 17.67 2.02
N LEU A 75 -1.21 18.80 1.82
CA LEU A 75 -2.06 19.40 2.84
C LEU A 75 -3.24 18.50 3.16
N LEU A 76 -3.94 17.97 2.15
CA LEU A 76 -5.05 17.04 2.35
C LEU A 76 -4.67 15.76 3.11
N LYS A 77 -3.40 15.35 3.07
CA LYS A 77 -2.91 14.19 3.84
C LYS A 77 -2.72 14.48 5.33
N ARG A 78 -2.81 15.74 5.77
CA ARG A 78 -2.78 16.10 7.19
C ARG A 78 -4.10 15.73 7.86
N GLY A 79 -4.02 15.12 9.05
CA GLY A 79 -5.19 14.51 9.70
C GLY A 79 -6.26 15.52 10.12
N GLU A 80 -5.87 16.78 10.30
CA GLU A 80 -6.71 17.88 10.77
C GLU A 80 -7.48 18.58 9.63
N LEU A 81 -7.15 18.24 8.37
CA LEU A 81 -7.70 18.86 7.17
C LEU A 81 -8.65 17.90 6.46
N ASP A 82 -9.68 18.44 5.83
CA ASP A 82 -10.66 17.76 4.98
C ASP A 82 -10.70 18.46 3.61
N TYR A 83 -11.62 18.05 2.74
CA TYR A 83 -11.78 18.66 1.42
C TYR A 83 -12.00 20.19 1.46
N GLY A 84 -12.48 20.75 2.56
CA GLY A 84 -12.67 22.20 2.72
C GLY A 84 -11.38 23.02 2.55
N VAL A 85 -10.20 22.42 2.71
CA VAL A 85 -8.92 23.09 2.35
C VAL A 85 -8.82 23.38 0.85
N VAL A 86 -9.37 22.51 0.00
CA VAL A 86 -9.41 22.70 -1.45
C VAL A 86 -10.34 23.86 -1.78
N GLU A 87 -11.56 23.84 -1.23
CA GLU A 87 -12.55 24.91 -1.41
C GLU A 87 -12.02 26.27 -0.95
N THR A 88 -11.33 26.31 0.20
CA THR A 88 -10.88 27.57 0.78
C THR A 88 -9.63 28.12 0.11
N LEU A 89 -8.68 27.26 -0.28
CA LEU A 89 -7.36 27.71 -0.74
C LEU A 89 -7.15 27.61 -2.25
N ALA A 90 -7.98 26.83 -2.96
CA ALA A 90 -7.87 26.59 -4.38
C ALA A 90 -9.20 26.09 -4.96
N ALA A 91 -10.26 26.89 -4.78
CA ALA A 91 -11.60 26.58 -5.31
C ALA A 91 -11.53 26.22 -6.81
N SER A 92 -12.37 25.26 -7.22
CA SER A 92 -12.55 24.93 -8.62
C SER A 92 -13.66 25.80 -9.22
N ASP A 93 -13.59 26.05 -10.52
CA ASP A 93 -14.68 26.67 -11.27
C ASP A 93 -15.81 25.66 -11.60
N ASP A 94 -15.54 24.36 -11.47
CA ASP A 94 -16.55 23.31 -11.66
C ASP A 94 -17.59 23.34 -10.53
N PRO A 95 -18.88 23.08 -10.82
CA PRO A 95 -19.91 22.96 -9.79
C PRO A 95 -19.54 21.90 -8.75
N GLY A 96 -19.58 22.30 -7.48
CA GLY A 96 -19.30 21.42 -6.35
C GLY A 96 -20.22 20.19 -6.33
N ASP A 97 -19.65 19.04 -6.00
CA ASP A 97 -20.40 17.79 -5.82
C ASP A 97 -19.79 17.07 -4.63
N GLU A 98 -20.49 17.13 -3.50
CA GLU A 98 -20.02 16.58 -2.23
C GLU A 98 -19.60 15.11 -2.34
N ARG A 99 -20.17 14.35 -3.28
CA ARG A 99 -19.83 12.94 -3.49
C ARG A 99 -18.48 12.80 -4.20
N VAL A 100 -18.20 13.68 -5.17
CA VAL A 100 -16.89 13.78 -5.83
C VAL A 100 -15.86 14.25 -4.81
N ASP A 101 -16.14 15.32 -4.10
CA ASP A 101 -15.23 15.94 -3.11
C ASP A 101 -14.82 14.93 -2.03
N ARG A 102 -15.79 14.20 -1.48
CA ARG A 102 -15.55 13.13 -0.52
C ARG A 102 -14.70 12.01 -1.10
N GLN A 103 -14.98 11.58 -2.35
CA GLN A 103 -14.22 10.51 -2.98
C GLN A 103 -12.77 10.94 -3.27
N VAL A 104 -12.56 12.18 -3.70
CA VAL A 104 -11.23 12.78 -3.89
C VAL A 104 -10.45 12.82 -2.58
N GLU A 105 -11.08 13.27 -1.49
CA GLU A 105 -10.46 13.29 -0.16
C GLU A 105 -10.00 11.88 0.27
N ILE A 106 -10.87 10.88 0.11
CA ILE A 106 -10.56 9.48 0.42
C ILE A 106 -9.38 9.01 -0.43
N GLU A 107 -9.43 9.17 -1.75
CA GLU A 107 -8.37 8.67 -2.62
C GLU A 107 -7.00 9.28 -2.29
N ILE A 108 -6.95 10.59 -2.05
CA ILE A 108 -5.69 11.28 -1.70
C ILE A 108 -5.16 10.86 -0.33
N LYS A 109 -6.03 10.74 0.68
CA LYS A 109 -5.60 10.37 2.04
C LYS A 109 -5.13 8.92 2.14
N TYR A 110 -5.79 8.01 1.41
CA TYR A 110 -5.55 6.57 1.56
C TYR A 110 -4.70 5.95 0.44
N GLU A 111 -4.31 6.67 -0.61
CA GLU A 111 -3.51 6.11 -1.71
C GLU A 111 -2.25 5.38 -1.22
N GLY A 112 -1.57 5.90 -0.20
CA GLY A 112 -0.33 5.31 0.33
C GLY A 112 -0.59 3.96 1.01
N TYR A 113 -1.66 3.89 1.79
CA TYR A 113 -2.10 2.67 2.48
C TYR A 113 -2.58 1.63 1.48
N ILE A 114 -3.41 2.04 0.52
CA ILE A 114 -3.93 1.15 -0.53
C ILE A 114 -2.77 0.59 -1.37
N ARG A 115 -1.84 1.46 -1.81
CA ARG A 115 -0.65 1.00 -2.55
C ARG A 115 0.20 0.04 -1.73
N ARG A 116 0.35 0.25 -0.41
CA ARG A 116 1.07 -0.68 0.45
C ARG A 116 0.37 -2.03 0.52
N GLN A 117 -0.94 -2.04 0.80
CA GLN A 117 -1.71 -3.28 0.87
C GLN A 117 -1.71 -4.05 -0.45
N LEU A 118 -1.86 -3.36 -1.58
CA LEU A 118 -1.77 -3.99 -2.91
C LEU A 118 -0.39 -4.61 -3.15
N ARG A 119 0.70 -3.94 -2.74
CA ARG A 119 2.05 -4.54 -2.82
C ARG A 119 2.18 -5.77 -1.94
N ASP A 120 1.60 -5.75 -0.74
CA ASP A 120 1.67 -6.88 0.18
C ASP A 120 0.85 -8.08 -0.35
N ILE A 121 -0.33 -7.84 -0.92
CA ILE A 121 -1.15 -8.86 -1.62
C ILE A 121 -0.38 -9.43 -2.81
N GLU A 122 0.24 -8.60 -3.63
CA GLU A 122 0.97 -9.05 -4.81
C GLU A 122 2.19 -9.90 -4.42
N ARG A 123 2.95 -9.49 -3.39
CA ARG A 123 4.04 -10.30 -2.82
C ARG A 123 3.52 -11.64 -2.32
N PHE A 124 2.39 -11.66 -1.61
CA PHE A 124 1.79 -12.90 -1.14
C PHE A 124 1.44 -13.85 -2.30
N ARG A 125 0.76 -13.34 -3.34
CA ARG A 125 0.43 -14.12 -4.54
C ARG A 125 1.66 -14.69 -5.25
N GLN A 126 2.72 -13.89 -5.36
CA GLN A 126 3.98 -14.35 -5.92
C GLN A 126 4.60 -15.48 -5.10
N MET A 127 4.48 -15.45 -3.76
CA MET A 127 5.01 -16.51 -2.89
C MET A 127 4.19 -17.80 -2.93
N GLU A 128 2.85 -17.73 -3.02
CA GLU A 128 2.01 -18.96 -3.12
C GLU A 128 2.32 -19.78 -4.36
N GLY A 129 2.66 -19.14 -5.49
CA GLY A 129 3.03 -19.83 -6.73
C GLY A 129 4.42 -20.49 -6.72
N VAL A 130 5.29 -20.17 -5.75
CA VAL A 130 6.67 -20.67 -5.73
C VAL A 130 6.75 -22.01 -5.00
N LYS A 131 6.73 -23.10 -5.77
CA LYS A 131 6.96 -24.45 -5.24
C LYS A 131 8.39 -24.64 -4.71
N ILE A 132 8.51 -25.28 -3.57
CA ILE A 132 9.80 -25.73 -3.04
C ILE A 132 10.04 -27.14 -3.60
N PRO A 133 11.13 -27.38 -4.35
CA PRO A 133 11.41 -28.70 -4.91
C PRO A 133 11.64 -29.74 -3.80
N ASP A 134 11.20 -30.97 -4.04
CA ASP A 134 11.51 -32.09 -3.15
C ASP A 134 13.03 -32.26 -2.98
N GLY A 135 13.46 -32.49 -1.74
CA GLY A 135 14.87 -32.60 -1.36
C GLY A 135 15.63 -31.27 -1.30
N PHE A 136 14.94 -30.12 -1.26
CA PHE A 136 15.59 -28.84 -1.01
C PHE A 136 16.20 -28.80 0.41
N ASP A 137 17.51 -28.57 0.47
CA ASP A 137 18.24 -28.54 1.74
C ASP A 137 18.22 -27.14 2.38
N PHE A 138 17.31 -26.94 3.33
CA PHE A 138 17.15 -25.68 4.05
C PHE A 138 18.38 -25.33 4.92
N SER A 139 19.18 -26.30 5.35
CA SER A 139 20.34 -26.06 6.20
C SER A 139 21.41 -25.19 5.52
N ARG A 140 21.46 -25.26 4.18
CA ARG A 140 22.42 -24.56 3.32
C ARG A 140 21.98 -23.16 2.90
N VAL A 141 20.81 -22.70 3.36
CA VAL A 141 20.31 -21.37 3.03
C VAL A 141 21.03 -20.32 3.88
N HIS A 142 21.96 -19.58 3.27
CA HIS A 142 22.64 -18.47 3.94
C HIS A 142 21.67 -17.34 4.27
N GLY A 143 21.80 -16.73 5.45
CA GLY A 143 20.94 -15.63 5.90
C GLY A 143 19.68 -16.05 6.65
N LEU A 144 19.38 -17.35 6.75
CA LEU A 144 18.41 -17.88 7.72
C LEU A 144 19.10 -18.21 9.04
N SER A 145 18.43 -17.94 10.16
CA SER A 145 18.89 -18.39 11.48
C SER A 145 18.82 -19.91 11.60
N ASN A 146 19.60 -20.49 12.50
CA ASN A 146 19.58 -21.94 12.73
C ASN A 146 18.19 -22.42 13.18
N GLU A 147 17.50 -21.67 14.03
CA GLU A 147 16.13 -21.99 14.44
C GLU A 147 15.18 -22.09 13.22
N LEU A 148 15.25 -21.13 12.30
CA LEU A 148 14.39 -21.16 11.11
C LEU A 148 14.77 -22.28 10.15
N LYS A 149 16.06 -22.59 10.01
CA LYS A 149 16.52 -23.73 9.21
C LYS A 149 16.02 -25.05 9.77
N GLU A 150 16.11 -25.25 11.08
CA GLU A 150 15.59 -26.44 11.76
C GLU A 150 14.08 -26.54 11.62
N LYS A 151 13.36 -25.44 11.87
CA LYS A 151 11.90 -25.37 11.75
C LYS A 151 11.43 -25.70 10.33
N LEU A 152 12.04 -25.11 9.31
CA LEU A 152 11.73 -25.40 7.90
C LEU A 152 12.11 -26.82 7.49
N SER A 153 13.27 -27.33 7.95
CA SER A 153 13.71 -28.70 7.66
C SER A 153 12.78 -29.75 8.29
N ARG A 154 12.16 -29.45 9.43
CA ARG A 154 11.18 -30.32 10.07
C ARG A 154 9.81 -30.27 9.39
N ILE A 155 9.35 -29.07 9.04
CA ILE A 155 8.00 -28.86 8.47
C ILE A 155 7.95 -29.24 6.98
N GLN A 156 9.06 -29.10 6.25
CA GLN A 156 9.15 -29.37 4.81
C GLN A 156 8.01 -28.74 4.00
N PRO A 157 7.85 -27.40 4.00
CA PRO A 157 6.79 -26.75 3.26
C PRO A 157 6.93 -26.99 1.76
N ALA A 158 5.82 -27.31 1.08
CA ALA A 158 5.77 -27.57 -0.36
C ALA A 158 5.84 -26.30 -1.22
N SER A 159 5.65 -25.12 -0.61
CA SER A 159 5.71 -23.83 -1.28
C SER A 159 6.20 -22.72 -0.36
N LEU A 160 6.66 -21.62 -0.94
CA LEU A 160 7.05 -20.43 -0.21
C LEU A 160 5.85 -19.79 0.51
N GLY A 161 4.65 -19.88 -0.05
CA GLY A 161 3.41 -19.47 0.61
C GLY A 161 3.02 -20.35 1.82
N GLN A 162 3.31 -21.65 1.78
CA GLN A 162 3.17 -22.48 2.98
C GLN A 162 4.21 -22.10 4.04
N ALA A 163 5.45 -21.85 3.62
CA ALA A 163 6.50 -21.40 4.52
C ALA A 163 6.15 -20.06 5.21
N SER A 164 5.45 -19.14 4.51
CA SER A 164 5.08 -17.84 5.08
C SER A 164 4.04 -17.91 6.20
N ARG A 165 3.34 -19.04 6.34
CA ARG A 165 2.36 -19.28 7.41
C ARG A 165 2.96 -19.97 8.63
N ILE A 166 4.25 -20.33 8.57
CA ILE A 166 4.96 -20.94 9.71
C ILE A 166 5.30 -19.85 10.72
N ASP A 167 4.99 -20.11 11.98
CA ASP A 167 5.25 -19.15 13.05
C ASP A 167 6.75 -18.80 13.19
N GLY A 168 7.01 -17.50 13.41
CA GLY A 168 8.35 -16.93 13.46
C GLY A 168 9.02 -16.69 12.09
N ILE A 169 8.39 -17.07 10.97
CA ILE A 169 8.92 -16.72 9.64
C ILE A 169 8.63 -15.25 9.33
N THR A 170 9.69 -14.47 9.13
CA THR A 170 9.62 -13.05 8.78
C THR A 170 9.62 -12.83 7.26
N PRO A 171 9.16 -11.66 6.77
CA PRO A 171 9.29 -11.29 5.36
C PRO A 171 10.74 -11.33 4.84
N ALA A 172 11.71 -11.01 5.70
CA ALA A 172 13.13 -11.10 5.36
C ALA A 172 13.58 -12.55 5.16
N ALA A 173 13.19 -13.46 6.06
CA ALA A 173 13.48 -14.89 5.93
C ALA A 173 12.86 -15.49 4.65
N LEU A 174 11.62 -15.11 4.31
CA LEU A 174 10.98 -15.53 3.06
C LEU A 174 11.71 -15.03 1.81
N SER A 175 12.21 -13.79 1.85
CA SER A 175 12.99 -13.21 0.76
C SER A 175 14.28 -13.99 0.53
N VAL A 176 14.99 -14.32 1.62
CA VAL A 176 16.20 -15.14 1.60
C VAL A 176 15.92 -16.53 1.01
N LEU A 177 14.84 -17.18 1.46
CA LEU A 177 14.44 -18.50 0.95
C LEU A 177 14.07 -18.44 -0.53
N GLY A 178 13.33 -17.42 -0.97
CA GLY A 178 12.98 -17.20 -2.37
C GLY A 178 14.21 -17.05 -3.28
N ILE A 179 15.23 -16.32 -2.84
CA ILE A 179 16.51 -16.18 -3.55
C ILE A 179 17.22 -17.53 -3.65
N ALA A 180 17.30 -18.29 -2.56
CA ALA A 180 17.94 -19.60 -2.54
C ALA A 180 17.26 -20.59 -3.51
N LEU A 181 15.93 -20.58 -3.58
CA LEU A 181 15.16 -21.38 -4.53
C LEU A 181 15.44 -20.99 -5.99
N LYS A 182 15.58 -19.69 -6.28
CA LYS A 182 15.94 -19.20 -7.63
C LYS A 182 17.33 -19.69 -8.04
N VAL A 183 18.31 -19.63 -7.14
CA VAL A 183 19.67 -20.13 -7.37
C VAL A 183 19.68 -21.65 -7.58
N PHE A 184 18.96 -22.39 -6.74
CA PHE A 184 18.84 -23.85 -6.85
C PHE A 184 18.28 -24.30 -8.21
N ARG A 185 17.20 -23.65 -8.67
CA ARG A 185 16.60 -23.92 -10.00
C ARG A 185 17.54 -23.55 -11.14
N GLY A 186 18.32 -22.47 -11.00
CA GLY A 186 19.34 -22.07 -11.96
C GLY A 186 20.43 -23.12 -12.14
N ARG A 187 20.96 -23.66 -11.03
CA ARG A 187 22.01 -24.69 -11.05
C ARG A 187 21.55 -26.00 -11.69
N ARG A 188 20.30 -26.43 -11.49
CA ARG A 188 19.77 -27.63 -12.17
C ARG A 188 19.69 -27.46 -13.68
N LYS A 189 19.32 -26.27 -14.20
CA LYS A 189 19.24 -26.04 -15.65
C LYS A 189 20.60 -26.16 -16.36
N THR A 190 21.68 -25.71 -15.72
CA THR A 190 23.03 -25.77 -16.29
C THR A 190 23.57 -27.20 -16.37
N VAL A 191 23.24 -28.05 -15.39
CA VAL A 191 23.70 -29.45 -15.35
C VAL A 191 23.03 -30.28 -16.45
N PHE A 192 21.76 -29.99 -16.78
CA PHE A 192 21.02 -30.73 -17.83
C PHE A 192 21.39 -30.32 -19.27
N GLN A 193 22.03 -29.17 -19.50
CA GLN A 193 22.48 -28.75 -20.84
C GLN A 193 23.92 -29.16 -21.18
N GLY A 194 24.66 -29.76 -20.24
CA GLY A 194 26.08 -30.12 -20.39
C GLY A 194 26.37 -31.58 -20.71
N ASN A 195 25.35 -32.42 -20.92
CA ASN A 195 25.54 -33.84 -21.25
C ASN A 195 24.64 -34.22 -22.44
N THR A 196 25.21 -34.17 -23.63
CA THR A 196 24.74 -34.96 -24.78
C THR A 196 26.00 -35.60 -25.37
N PRO A 197 26.06 -36.94 -25.48
CA PRO A 197 27.21 -37.63 -26.08
C PRO A 197 27.39 -37.28 -27.56
#